data_AF-A0A3Q8UUV1-F1
#
_entry.id   AF-A0A3Q8UUV1-F1
#
_cell.length_a   1.000
_cell.length_b   1.000
_cell.length_c   1.000
_cell.angle_alpha   90.00
_cell.angle_beta   90.00
_cell.angle_gamma   90.00
#
_symmetry.space_group_name_H-M   'P 1'
#
loop_
_entity.id
_entity.type
_entity.pdbx_description
1 polymer ?
#
loop_
_entity_poly.entity_id
_entity_poly.type
_entity_poly.pdbx_seq_one_letter_code
_entity_poly.pdbx_strand_id
1 'polypeptide(L)'
;MTDNPWAWRDGHNPYRATPFQVLALSPEVSGRAEIRNHVRKRRQRIERRADRYPLFGRTLRVAEVNAAEDRIKDPAARLLAELCTHRPERPAERERADDAAR
;
A
#
# COMPACT_ATOMS: atom_id res chain seq x y z
N MET A 1 -1.76 19.17 -21.78
CA MET A 1 -0.98 18.26 -20.92
C MET A 1 -1.78 16.98 -20.78
N THR A 2 -1.20 15.83 -21.12
CA THR A 2 -1.89 14.54 -21.03
C THR A 2 -1.92 14.12 -19.57
N ASP A 3 -3.12 14.06 -19.00
CA ASP A 3 -3.33 13.70 -17.60
C ASP A 3 -2.91 12.24 -17.39
N ASN A 4 -1.90 11.97 -16.54
CA ASN A 4 -1.43 10.60 -16.29
C ASN A 4 -2.42 9.88 -15.37
N PRO A 5 -3.20 8.90 -15.85
CA PRO A 5 -4.21 8.22 -15.03
C PRO A 5 -3.58 7.37 -13.90
N TRP A 6 -2.28 7.10 -13.99
CA TRP A 6 -1.50 6.34 -13.02
C TRP A 6 -0.73 7.22 -12.03
N ALA A 7 -0.96 8.53 -12.06
CA ALA A 7 -0.42 9.43 -11.06
C ALA A 7 -1.26 9.33 -9.76
N TRP A 8 -0.58 9.52 -8.62
CA TRP A 8 -1.28 9.73 -7.36
C TRP A 8 -2.10 11.02 -7.44
N ARG A 9 -3.36 10.96 -6.99
CA ARG A 9 -4.28 12.11 -6.99
C ARG A 9 -4.78 12.35 -5.58
N ASP A 10 -4.67 13.57 -5.10
CA ASP A 10 -5.14 13.97 -3.76
C ASP A 10 -4.62 13.06 -2.63
N GLY A 11 -3.40 12.55 -2.76
CA GLY A 11 -2.80 11.63 -1.79
C GLY A 11 -3.31 10.18 -1.88
N HIS A 12 -4.14 9.86 -2.87
CA HIS A 12 -4.63 8.51 -3.12
C HIS A 12 -3.77 7.77 -4.15
N ASN A 13 -3.43 6.54 -3.80
CA ASN A 13 -2.78 5.60 -4.71
C ASN A 13 -3.79 5.18 -5.81
N PRO A 14 -3.43 5.28 -7.11
CA PRO A 14 -4.30 4.89 -8.21
C PRO A 14 -4.50 3.37 -8.30
N TYR A 15 -3.57 2.58 -7.75
CA TYR A 15 -3.65 1.13 -7.73
C TYR A 15 -4.43 0.64 -6.51
N ARG A 16 -5.45 -0.19 -6.77
CA ARG A 16 -6.28 -0.82 -5.74
C ARG A 16 -5.85 -2.26 -5.50
N ALA A 17 -6.01 -2.69 -4.25
CA ALA A 17 -5.77 -4.04 -3.76
C ALA A 17 -4.35 -4.57 -4.05
N THR A 18 -3.33 -3.72 -3.89
CA THR A 18 -1.94 -4.20 -3.88
C THR A 18 -1.74 -5.19 -2.73
N PRO A 19 -0.78 -6.13 -2.83
CA PRO A 19 -0.51 -7.08 -1.74
C PRO A 19 -0.28 -6.40 -0.39
N PHE A 20 0.40 -5.25 -0.35
CA PHE A 20 0.59 -4.44 0.86
C PHE A 20 -0.73 -3.91 1.44
N GLN A 21 -1.63 -3.40 0.59
CA GLN A 21 -2.96 -2.93 1.02
C GLN A 21 -3.84 -4.08 1.54
N VAL A 22 -3.85 -5.22 0.84
CA VAL A 22 -4.62 -6.42 1.24
C VAL A 22 -4.15 -6.93 2.60
N LEU A 23 -2.83 -7.00 2.78
CA LEU A 23 -2.21 -7.48 4.00
C LEU A 23 -2.19 -6.43 5.13
N ALA A 24 -2.51 -5.17 4.83
CA ALA A 24 -2.31 -4.02 5.72
C ALA A 24 -0.84 -3.92 6.21
N LEU A 25 0.10 -4.28 5.34
CA LEU A 25 1.53 -4.36 5.61
C LEU A 25 2.24 -3.10 5.10
N SER A 26 3.11 -2.50 5.90
CA SER A 26 3.98 -1.41 5.44
C SER A 26 5.02 -1.96 4.44
N PRO A 27 5.30 -1.28 3.31
CA PRO A 27 6.38 -1.64 2.39
C PRO A 27 7.77 -1.71 3.05
N GLU A 28 7.98 -0.93 4.12
CA GLU A 28 9.24 -0.88 4.87
C GLU A 28 9.53 -2.17 5.65
N VAL A 29 8.50 -3.00 5.89
CA VAL A 29 8.65 -4.27 6.59
C VAL A 29 9.30 -5.30 5.67
N SER A 30 10.56 -5.63 5.94
CA SER A 30 11.38 -6.54 5.13
C SER A 30 11.66 -7.90 5.82
N GLY A 31 11.49 -8.00 7.14
CA GLY A 31 11.79 -9.21 7.91
C GLY A 31 10.81 -10.35 7.63
N ARG A 32 11.29 -11.50 7.12
CA ARG A 32 10.41 -12.66 6.81
C ARG A 32 9.55 -13.12 7.99
N ALA A 33 10.13 -13.14 9.20
CA ALA A 33 9.41 -13.55 10.41
C ALA A 33 8.32 -12.52 10.79
N GLU A 34 8.63 -11.23 10.66
CA GLU A 34 7.70 -10.14 10.93
C GLU A 34 6.53 -10.16 9.94
N ILE A 35 6.83 -10.29 8.65
CA ILE A 35 5.83 -10.45 7.57
C ILE A 35 4.92 -11.63 7.89
N ARG A 36 5.48 -12.80 8.19
CA ARG A 36 4.69 -14.00 8.51
C ARG A 36 3.77 -13.78 9.71
N ASN A 37 4.28 -13.15 10.77
CA ASN A 37 3.48 -12.85 11.97
C ASN A 37 2.35 -11.85 11.65
N HIS A 38 2.63 -10.84 10.84
CA HIS A 38 1.65 -9.86 10.39
C HIS A 38 0.54 -10.52 9.58
N VAL A 39 0.90 -11.30 8.56
CA VAL A 39 -0.05 -12.03 7.72
C VAL A 39 -0.92 -12.96 8.54
N ARG A 40 -0.35 -13.72 9.48
CA ARG A 40 -1.11 -14.59 10.39
C ARG A 40 -2.17 -13.80 11.17
N LYS A 41 -1.79 -12.66 11.76
CA LYS A 41 -2.72 -11.79 12.51
C LYS A 41 -3.80 -11.21 11.60
N ARG A 42 -3.42 -10.76 10.39
CA ARG A 42 -4.36 -10.24 9.39
C ARG A 42 -5.40 -11.31 9.01
N ARG A 43 -4.94 -12.52 8.69
CA ARG A 43 -5.80 -13.67 8.34
C ARG A 43 -6.81 -13.96 9.44
N GLN A 44 -6.36 -14.05 10.69
CA GLN A 44 -7.22 -14.30 11.86
C GLN A 44 -8.27 -13.19 12.06
N ARG A 45 -7.92 -11.92 11.81
CA ARG A 45 -8.88 -10.81 11.89
C ARG A 45 -9.96 -10.91 10.83
N ILE A 46 -9.58 -11.22 9.59
CA ILE A 46 -10.52 -11.38 8.48
C ILE A 46 -11.43 -12.58 8.71
N GLU A 47 -10.88 -13.72 9.14
CA GLU A 47 -11.67 -14.92 9.45
C GLU A 47 -12.73 -14.68 10.52
N ARG A 48 -12.41 -13.89 11.55
CA ARG A 48 -13.33 -13.64 12.67
C ARG A 48 -14.35 -12.53 12.41
N ARG A 49 -13.94 -11.44 11.74
CA ARG A 49 -14.71 -10.19 11.61
C ARG A 49 -14.32 -9.42 10.33
N ALA A 50 -14.51 -10.04 9.17
CA ALA A 50 -14.14 -9.43 7.89
C ALA A 50 -14.85 -8.09 7.62
N ASP A 51 -16.09 -7.95 8.10
CA ASP A 51 -16.94 -6.75 8.02
C ASP A 51 -16.30 -5.49 8.62
N ARG A 52 -15.42 -5.64 9.61
CA ARG A 52 -14.71 -4.52 10.26
C ARG A 52 -13.49 -4.04 9.50
N TYR A 53 -13.07 -4.76 8.46
CA TYR A 53 -11.85 -4.44 7.71
C TYR A 53 -12.14 -4.37 6.20
N PRO A 54 -13.09 -3.52 5.76
CA PRO A 54 -13.36 -3.36 4.35
C PRO A 54 -12.14 -2.76 3.65
N LEU A 55 -11.88 -3.25 2.44
CA LEU A 55 -10.85 -2.73 1.56
C LEU A 55 -11.53 -2.15 0.31
N PHE A 56 -11.46 -0.83 0.13
CA PHE A 56 -12.14 -0.10 -0.94
C PHE A 56 -13.66 -0.41 -1.01
N GLY A 57 -14.33 -0.43 0.15
CA GLY A 57 -15.76 -0.69 0.25
C GLY A 57 -16.16 -2.17 0.07
N ARG A 58 -15.19 -3.09 -0.01
CA ARG A 58 -15.44 -4.53 -0.16
C ARG A 58 -14.94 -5.31 1.04
N THR A 59 -15.73 -6.29 1.47
CA THR A 59 -15.32 -7.25 2.50
C THR A 59 -14.24 -8.17 1.96
N LEU A 60 -13.08 -8.19 2.63
CA LEU A 60 -11.94 -9.03 2.24
C LEU A 60 -12.17 -10.48 2.68
N ARG A 61 -11.73 -11.45 1.86
CA ARG A 61 -11.79 -12.88 2.16
C ARG A 61 -10.42 -13.43 2.53
N VAL A 62 -10.39 -14.52 3.29
CA VAL A 62 -9.15 -15.24 3.65
C VAL A 62 -8.37 -15.67 2.41
N ALA A 63 -9.06 -16.09 1.34
CA ALA A 63 -8.41 -16.45 0.08
C ALA A 63 -7.60 -15.28 -0.54
N GLU A 64 -8.07 -14.04 -0.41
CA GLU A 64 -7.38 -12.87 -0.92
C GLU A 64 -6.15 -12.52 -0.07
N VAL A 65 -6.22 -12.75 1.24
CA VAL A 65 -5.08 -12.65 2.16
C VAL A 65 -4.00 -13.67 1.80
N ASN A 66 -4.38 -14.93 1.54
CA ASN A 66 -3.44 -15.98 1.16
C ASN A 66 -2.78 -15.68 -0.20
N ALA A 67 -3.56 -15.26 -1.20
CA ALA A 67 -3.03 -14.88 -2.51
C ALA A 67 -2.05 -13.69 -2.41
N ALA A 68 -2.35 -12.70 -1.55
CA ALA A 68 -1.44 -11.59 -1.30
C ALA A 68 -0.15 -12.03 -0.57
N GLU A 69 -0.26 -12.98 0.36
CA GLU A 69 0.90 -13.58 1.02
C GLU A 69 1.85 -14.24 0.02
N ASP A 70 1.31 -15.03 -0.92
CA ASP A 70 2.10 -15.71 -1.93
C ASP A 70 2.82 -14.70 -2.85
N ARG A 71 2.13 -13.62 -3.23
CA ARG A 71 2.72 -12.52 -4.02
C ARG A 71 3.83 -11.77 -3.27
N ILE A 72 3.71 -11.55 -1.96
CA ILE A 72 4.77 -10.86 -1.20
C ILE A 72 6.02 -11.73 -1.00
N LYS A 73 5.88 -13.05 -1.01
CA LYS A 73 7.02 -13.98 -0.90
C LYS A 73 7.84 -14.04 -2.18
N ASP A 74 7.23 -13.81 -3.33
CA ASP A 74 7.94 -13.71 -4.60
C ASP A 74 8.65 -12.35 -4.73
N PRO A 75 9.99 -12.31 -4.88
CA PRO A 75 10.73 -11.05 -4.95
C PRO A 75 10.28 -10.12 -6.08
N ALA A 76 9.94 -10.67 -7.25
CA ALA A 76 9.54 -9.87 -8.40
C ALA A 76 8.16 -9.24 -8.19
N ALA A 77 7.17 -10.04 -7.76
CA ALA A 77 5.84 -9.54 -7.43
C ALA A 77 5.88 -8.57 -6.23
N ARG A 78 6.76 -8.79 -5.25
CA ARG A 78 6.98 -7.85 -4.15
C ARG A 78 7.50 -6.50 -4.66
N LEU A 79 8.57 -6.48 -5.46
CA LEU A 79 9.13 -5.26 -6.02
C LEU A 79 8.09 -4.47 -6.83
N LEU A 80 7.32 -5.17 -7.68
CA LEU A 80 6.22 -4.54 -8.42
C LEU A 80 5.18 -3.93 -7.48
N ALA A 81 4.80 -4.64 -6.41
CA ALA A 81 3.87 -4.12 -5.43
C ALA A 81 4.43 -2.90 -4.66
N GLU A 82 5.74 -2.85 -4.40
CA GLU A 82 6.41 -1.72 -3.77
C GLU A 82 6.35 -0.50 -4.69
N LEU A 83 6.68 -0.67 -5.97
CA LEU A 83 6.58 0.40 -6.98
C LEU A 83 5.15 0.93 -7.11
N CYS A 84 4.15 0.05 -7.12
CA CYS A 84 2.74 0.44 -7.14
C CYS A 84 2.27 1.11 -5.84
N THR A 85 3.01 0.97 -4.73
CA THR A 85 2.66 1.53 -3.41
C THR A 85 3.51 2.74 -3.03
N HIS A 86 4.60 2.99 -3.76
CA HIS A 86 5.48 4.14 -3.54
C HIS A 86 4.74 5.44 -3.86
N ARG A 87 4.64 6.31 -2.86
CA ARG A 87 4.14 7.68 -3.07
C ARG A 87 5.27 8.49 -3.72
N PRO A 88 5.05 9.14 -4.88
CA PRO A 88 6.06 10.04 -5.42
C PRO A 88 6.33 11.16 -4.40
N GLU A 89 7.60 11.52 -4.21
CA GLU A 89 7.98 12.65 -3.37
C GLU A 89 7.24 13.90 -3.86
N ARG A 90 6.61 14.62 -2.94
CA ARG A 90 6.00 15.90 -3.28
C ARG A 90 7.16 16.82 -3.68
N PRO A 91 7.15 17.46 -4.85
CA PRO A 91 8.21 18.41 -5.19
C PRO A 91 8.28 19.42 -4.04
N ALA A 92 9.48 19.64 -3.51
CA ALA A 92 9.70 20.61 -2.44
C ALA A 92 9.01 21.92 -2.85
N GLU A 93 8.14 22.43 -1.99
CA GLU A 93 7.60 23.78 -2.19
C GLU A 93 8.81 24.68 -2.37
N ARG A 94 8.93 25.33 -3.54
CA ARG A 94 9.94 26.36 -3.73
C ARG A 94 9.68 27.36 -2.63
N GLU A 95 10.57 27.38 -1.63
CA GLU A 95 10.64 28.42 -0.63
C GLU A 95 10.46 29.73 -1.38
N ARG A 96 9.40 30.47 -1.02
CA ARG A 96 9.13 31.78 -1.61
C ARG A 96 10.33 32.65 -1.29
N ALA A 97 11.27 32.72 -2.23
CA ALA A 97 12.24 33.79 -2.30
C ALA A 97 11.43 35.03 -2.65
N ASP A 98 10.88 35.69 -1.63
CA ASP A 98 10.38 37.07 -1.61
C ASP A 98 9.73 37.30 -0.24
N ASP A 99 10.52 37.81 0.70
CA ASP A 99 10.17 38.62 1.89
C ASP A 99 11.39 38.52 2.85
N ALA A 100 12.30 39.48 3.00
CA ALA A 100 12.19 40.91 2.82
C ALA A 100 13.55 41.50 2.42
N ALA A 101 13.55 42.24 1.31
CA ALA A 101 14.41 43.41 1.20
C ALA A 101 13.90 44.44 2.23
N ARG A 102 14.67 44.67 3.31
CA ARG A 102 14.63 45.90 4.09
C ARG A 102 15.90 46.10 4.89
#